data_AF-A0A3D8TYG8-F1
#
_entry.id   AF-A0A3D8TYG8-F1
#
_cell.length_a   1.000
_cell.length_b   1.000
_cell.length_c   1.000
_cell.angle_alpha   90.00
_cell.angle_beta   90.00
_cell.angle_gamma   90.00
#
_symmetry.space_group_name_H-M   'P 1'
#
loop_
_entity.id
_entity.type
_entity.pdbx_description
1 polymer ?
#
loop_
_entity_poly.entity_id
_entity_poly.type
_entity_poly.pdbx_seq_one_letter_code
_entity_poly.pdbx_strand_id
1 'polypeptide(L)' 'DAACKTGLVWRRRPFHDLKDLELATFRWVSWWNSKRLHQSMGYRTPEAVETEYYANQAAQAASL' A
#
# COMPACT_ATOMS: atom_id res chain seq x y z
N ASP A 1 19.49 8.97 -1.65
CA ASP A 1 19.04 9.27 -0.29
C ASP A 1 17.93 8.30 0.11
N ALA A 2 18.22 7.41 1.04
CA ALA A 2 17.40 6.25 1.37
C ALA A 2 16.15 6.67 2.17
N ALA A 3 15.04 6.92 1.47
CA ALA A 3 13.72 7.09 2.08
C ALA A 3 13.09 5.75 2.53
N CYS A 4 13.88 4.74 2.89
CA CYS A 4 13.41 3.56 3.62
C CYS A 4 13.36 3.89 5.13
N LYS A 5 12.59 4.93 5.47
CA LYS A 5 12.35 5.43 6.83
C LYS A 5 10.86 5.71 7.05
N THR A 6 9.98 4.85 6.51
CA THR A 6 8.64 4.69 7.13
C THR A 6 8.68 3.59 8.20
N GLY A 7 9.84 3.42 8.84
CA GLY A 7 10.01 2.55 10.00
C GLY A 7 9.13 3.05 11.14
N LEU A 8 8.59 2.09 11.91
CA LEU A 8 7.45 2.20 12.80
C LEU A 8 6.13 2.06 11.97
N VAL A 9 5.31 1.01 12.05
CA VAL A 9 4.83 0.40 13.29
C VAL A 9 4.85 1.47 14.39
N TRP A 10 4.15 2.57 14.14
CA TRP A 10 4.23 3.83 14.87
C TRP A 10 4.14 3.65 16.40
N ARG A 11 5.30 3.59 17.08
CA ARG A 11 5.54 3.93 18.49
C ARG A 11 4.59 3.34 19.55
N ARG A 12 4.09 2.11 19.39
CA ARG A 12 3.23 1.49 20.42
C ARG A 12 3.82 0.20 20.97
N ARG A 13 4.60 0.38 22.05
CA ARG A 13 5.05 -0.66 23.00
C ARG A 13 5.81 -1.83 22.34
N PRO A 14 6.57 -2.64 23.10
CA PRO A 14 6.90 -3.97 22.61
C PRO A 14 5.58 -4.69 22.27
N PHE A 15 5.51 -5.28 21.09
CA PHE A 15 4.40 -6.17 20.75
C PHE A 15 4.35 -7.30 21.77
N HIS A 16 3.17 -7.60 22.31
CA HIS A 16 3.03 -8.66 23.29
C HIS A 16 3.07 -10.04 22.64
N ASP A 17 2.58 -10.18 21.40
CA ASP A 17 2.58 -11.42 20.65
C ASP A 17 2.74 -11.21 19.12
N LEU A 18 2.84 -12.31 18.38
CA LEU A 18 2.94 -12.30 16.91
C LEU A 18 1.65 -11.79 16.24
N LYS A 19 0.49 -11.99 16.86
CA LYS A 19 -0.81 -11.59 16.29
C LYS A 19 -0.94 -10.06 16.26
N ASP A 20 -0.45 -9.38 17.29
CA ASP A 20 -0.39 -7.92 17.36
C ASP A 20 0.52 -7.35 16.27
N LEU A 21 1.65 -8.02 16.00
CA LEU A 21 2.58 -7.65 14.92
C LEU A 21 1.94 -7.85 13.55
N GLU A 22 1.28 -8.99 13.32
CA GLU A 22 0.56 -9.29 12.07
C GLU A 22 -0.55 -8.27 11.83
N LEU A 23 -1.36 -7.95 12.85
CA LEU A 23 -2.43 -6.97 12.73
C LEU A 23 -1.89 -5.56 12.48
N ALA A 24 -0.80 -5.16 13.14
CA ALA A 24 -0.17 -3.87 12.92
C ALA A 24 0.40 -3.77 11.50
N THR A 25 1.01 -4.84 11.00
CA THR A 25 1.55 -4.92 9.64
C THR A 25 0.41 -4.87 8.62
N PHE A 26 -0.66 -5.64 8.82
CA PHE A 26 -1.81 -5.64 7.93
C PHE A 26 -2.46 -4.25 7.84
N ARG A 27 -2.64 -3.59 8.98
CA ARG A 27 -3.15 -2.21 9.03
C ARG A 27 -2.23 -1.22 8.30
N TRP A 28 -0.91 -1.37 8.47
CA TRP A 28 0.06 -0.53 7.78
C TRP A 28 0.02 -0.73 6.26
N VAL A 29 0.01 -1.98 5.79
CA VAL A 29 -0.10 -2.33 4.37
C VAL A 29 -1.41 -1.80 3.79
N SER A 30 -2.54 -1.99 4.48
CA SER A 30 -3.83 -1.48 4.04
C SER A 30 -3.84 0.06 3.91
N TRP A 31 -3.28 0.77 4.90
CA TRP A 31 -3.16 2.23 4.80
C TRP A 31 -2.23 2.67 3.65
N TRP A 32 -1.11 1.99 3.47
CA TRP A 32 -0.18 2.25 2.36
C TRP A 32 -0.86 2.06 1.01
N ASN A 33 -1.59 0.97 0.82
CA ASN A 33 -2.21 0.64 -0.46
C ASN A 33 -3.43 1.51 -0.80
N SER A 34 -4.26 1.86 0.20
CA SER A 34 -5.57 2.48 -0.06
C SER A 34 -5.66 3.96 0.32
N LYS A 35 -4.75 4.49 1.13
CA LYS A 35 -4.87 5.85 1.69
C LYS A 35 -3.61 6.71 1.51
N ARG A 36 -2.44 6.11 1.39
CA ARG A 36 -1.19 6.85 1.18
C ARG A 36 -1.08 7.31 -0.28
N LEU A 37 -0.91 8.62 -0.45
CA LEU A 37 -0.67 9.21 -1.77
C LEU A 37 0.83 9.21 -2.06
N HIS A 38 1.19 8.78 -3.27
CA HIS A 38 2.58 8.74 -3.71
C HIS A 38 2.83 9.84 -4.74
N GLN A 39 3.77 10.75 -4.44
CA GLN A 39 4.15 11.82 -5.36
C GLN A 39 4.66 11.28 -6.70
N SER A 40 5.43 10.18 -6.67
CA SER A 40 5.91 9.50 -7.88
C SER A 40 4.78 8.91 -8.74
N MET A 41 3.60 8.69 -8.16
CA MET A 41 2.41 8.17 -8.85
C MET A 41 1.38 9.27 -9.10
N GLY A 42 1.78 10.55 -9.10
CA GLY A 42 0.88 11.67 -9.35
C GLY A 42 -0.14 11.89 -8.24
N TYR A 43 0.25 11.66 -6.98
CA TYR A 43 -0.64 11.71 -5.81
C TYR A 43 -1.81 10.73 -5.88
N ARG A 44 -1.57 9.55 -6.46
CA ARG A 44 -2.53 8.44 -6.47
C ARG A 44 -2.12 7.37 -5.45
N THR A 45 -3.08 6.56 -5.04
CA THR A 45 -2.84 5.37 -4.22
C THR A 45 -2.44 4.20 -5.12
N PRO A 46 -1.64 3.24 -4.62
CA PRO A 46 -1.29 2.04 -5.38
C PRO A 46 -2.54 1.29 -5.88
N GLU A 47 -3.57 1.16 -5.04
CA GLU A 47 -4.84 0.51 -5.40
C GLU A 47 -5.53 1.17 -6.61
N ALA A 48 -5.53 2.50 -6.68
CA ALA A 48 -6.12 3.22 -7.82
C ALA A 48 -5.31 2.97 -9.10
N VAL A 49 -3.99 2.96 -9.00
CA VAL A 49 -3.09 2.69 -10.15
C VAL A 49 -3.28 1.27 -10.65
N GLU A 50 -3.36 0.29 -9.76
CA GLU A 50 -3.62 -1.11 -10.14
C GLU A 50 -4.99 -1.28 -10.78
N THR A 51 -6.03 -0.64 -10.24
CA THR A 51 -7.39 -0.71 -10.78
C THR A 51 -7.43 -0.17 -12.21
N GLU A 52 -6.83 1.00 -12.46
CA GLU A 52 -6.71 1.56 -13.81
C GLU A 52 -5.92 0.64 -14.74
N TYR A 53 -4.81 0.08 -14.26
CA TYR A 53 -3.97 -0.84 -15.04
C TYR A 53 -4.76 -2.08 -15.49
N TYR A 54 -5.46 -2.75 -14.57
CA TYR A 54 -6.25 -3.95 -14.90
C TYR A 54 -7.46 -3.62 -15.77
N ALA A 55 -8.12 -2.48 -15.58
CA ALA A 55 -9.21 -2.05 -16.46
C ALA A 55 -8.72 -1.83 -17.90
N ASN A 56 -7.56 -1.18 -18.07
CA ASN A 56 -6.93 -1.00 -19.37
C ASN A 56 -6.51 -2.33 -19.99
N GLN A 57 -5.92 -3.24 -19.20
CA GLN A 57 -5.52 -4.56 -19.69
C GLN A 57 -6.72 -5.40 -20.12
N ALA A 58 -7.83 -5.35 -19.38
CA ALA A 58 -9.08 -6.02 -19.75
C ALA A 58 -9.68 -5.44 -21.04
N ALA A 59 -9.67 -4.12 -21.20
CA ALA A 59 -10.15 -3.46 -22.42
C ALA A 59 -9.30 -3.82 -23.65
N GLN A 60 -7.97 -3.88 -23.48
CA GLN A 60 -7.05 -4.33 -24.53
C GLN A 60 -7.29 -5.80 -24.90
N ALA A 61 -7.46 -6.68 -23.91
CA ALA A 61 -7.75 -8.10 -24.14
C ALA A 61 -9.10 -8.33 -24.83
N ALA A 62 -10.11 -7.50 -24.56
CA ALA A 62 -11.41 -7.57 -25.22
C ALA A 62 -11.43 -6.98 -26.64
N SER A 63 -10.37 -6.25 -27.03
CA SER A 63 -10.21 -5.66 -28.37
C SER A 63 -9.39 -6.54 -29.33
N LEU A 64 -8.95 -7.72 -28.87
CA LEU A 64 -8.27 -8.76 -29.64
C LEU A 64 -9.26 -9.85 -30.06
#